data_AF-A0A4Q6B0U5-F1
#
_entry.id   AF-A0A4Q6B0U5-F1
#
_cell.length_a   1.000
_cell.length_b   1.000
_cell.length_c   1.000
_cell.angle_alpha   90.00
_cell.angle_beta   90.00
_cell.angle_gamma   90.00
#
_symmetry.space_group_name_H-M   'P 1'
#
loop_
_entity.id
_entity.type
_entity.pdbx_description
1 polymer ?
#
loop_
_entity_poly.entity_id
_entity_poly.type
_entity_poly.pdbx_seq_one_letter_code
_entity_poly.pdbx_strand_id
1 'polypeptide(L)'
;MLISIFIITIILWLMEGLLAPLLGITDSFSSLVAVVAIFLIVLCKVLKWEEAVKYIQWDVLLLFGGGLTLAMLLEKSGLGTLLAGQITGFAAVMPLITFIWVIVITSIVFTEFMSNTASAALFLPIVYTIAVKLN
;
A
#
# COMPACT_ATOMS: atom_id res chain seq x y z
N MET A 1 -16.51 8.93 -23.86
CA MET A 1 -15.76 9.84 -22.97
C MET A 1 -15.28 9.14 -21.72
N LEU A 2 -16.15 8.65 -20.83
CA LEU A 2 -15.73 7.88 -19.64
C LEU A 2 -14.83 6.67 -20.00
N ILE A 3 -15.26 5.83 -20.95
CA ILE A 3 -14.47 4.67 -21.42
C ILE A 3 -13.11 5.11 -21.98
N SER A 4 -13.07 6.24 -22.68
CA SER A 4 -11.83 6.79 -23.24
C SER A 4 -10.86 7.19 -22.12
N ILE A 5 -11.34 7.91 -21.10
CA ILE A 5 -10.53 8.30 -19.93
C ILE A 5 -10.03 7.04 -19.21
N PHE A 6 -10.91 6.06 -18.98
CA PHE A 6 -10.56 4.81 -18.33
C PHE A 6 -9.48 4.02 -19.07
N ILE A 7 -9.61 3.85 -20.39
CA ILE A 7 -8.61 3.15 -21.21
C ILE A 7 -7.27 3.90 -21.20
N ILE A 8 -7.29 5.23 -21.30
CA ILE A 8 -6.07 6.05 -21.23
C ILE A 8 -5.37 5.88 -19.88
N THR A 9 -6.12 5.95 -18.77
CA THR A 9 -5.58 5.73 -17.42
C THR A 9 -4.90 4.36 -17.30
N ILE A 10 -5.54 3.30 -17.79
CA ILE A 10 -4.96 1.94 -17.77
C ILE A 10 -3.67 1.88 -18.59
N ILE A 11 -3.68 2.41 -19.81
CA ILE A 11 -2.49 2.40 -20.68
C ILE A 11 -1.34 3.16 -20.01
N LEU A 12 -1.61 4.30 -19.40
CA LEU A 12 -0.60 5.07 -18.67
C LEU A 12 -0.02 4.26 -17.50
N TRP A 13 -0.86 3.63 -16.67
CA TRP A 13 -0.36 2.77 -15.58
C TRP A 13 0.43 1.56 -16.07
N LEU A 14 0.02 0.89 -17.15
CA LEU A 14 0.76 -0.23 -17.72
C LEU A 14 2.12 0.20 -18.29
N MET A 15 2.22 1.42 -18.81
CA MET A 15 3.43 1.97 -19.42
C MET A 15 4.30 2.74 -18.40
N GLU A 16 3.95 2.75 -17.11
CA GLU A 16 4.67 3.48 -16.06
C GLU A 16 6.18 3.16 -16.06
N GLY A 17 6.55 1.88 -16.20
CA GLY A 17 7.96 1.47 -16.21
C GLY A 17 8.79 2.07 -17.35
N LEU A 18 8.16 2.50 -18.45
CA LEU A 18 8.82 3.15 -19.59
C LEU A 18 8.68 4.68 -19.55
N LEU A 19 7.50 5.18 -19.21
CA LEU A 19 7.17 6.61 -19.24
C LEU A 19 7.69 7.38 -18.03
N ALA A 20 7.67 6.78 -16.84
CA ALA A 20 8.06 7.44 -15.61
C ALA A 20 9.55 7.86 -15.61
N PRO A 21 10.51 7.01 -16.06
CA PRO A 21 11.91 7.42 -16.20
C PRO A 21 12.12 8.45 -17.31
N LEU A 22 11.42 8.33 -18.44
CA LEU A 22 11.54 9.22 -19.59
C LEU A 22 11.12 10.66 -19.26
N LEU A 23 10.07 10.80 -18.45
CA LEU A 23 9.53 12.09 -18.01
C LEU A 23 10.23 12.63 -16.75
N GLY A 24 11.13 11.86 -16.13
CA GLY A 24 11.80 12.23 -14.89
C GLY A 24 10.89 12.24 -13.66
N ILE A 25 9.75 11.54 -13.70
CA ILE A 25 8.76 11.47 -12.62
C ILE A 25 8.60 10.01 -12.20
N THR A 26 9.60 9.41 -11.54
CA THR A 26 9.57 7.97 -11.21
C THR A 26 8.66 7.65 -10.03
N ASP A 27 8.68 8.47 -8.98
CA ASP A 27 8.10 8.08 -7.69
C ASP A 27 6.62 8.47 -7.55
N SER A 28 6.10 9.28 -8.47
CA SER A 28 4.76 9.87 -8.39
C SER A 28 3.97 9.78 -9.70
N PHE A 29 4.43 8.98 -10.66
CA PHE A 29 3.75 8.86 -11.95
C PHE A 29 2.33 8.33 -11.78
N SER A 30 2.18 7.19 -11.08
CA SER A 30 0.88 6.57 -10.84
C SER A 30 -0.12 7.50 -10.12
N SER A 31 0.34 8.22 -9.08
CA SER A 31 -0.50 9.15 -8.33
C SER A 31 -0.89 10.37 -9.17
N LEU A 32 0.02 10.90 -9.98
CA LEU A 32 -0.25 12.00 -10.91
C LEU A 32 -1.32 11.60 -11.94
N VAL A 33 -1.18 10.42 -12.55
CA VAL A 33 -2.16 9.90 -13.52
C VAL A 33 -3.54 9.76 -12.89
N ALA A 34 -3.63 9.26 -11.65
CA ALA A 34 -4.88 9.13 -10.92
C ALA A 34 -5.56 10.49 -10.68
N VAL A 35 -4.80 11.49 -10.22
CA VAL A 35 -5.31 12.85 -9.97
C VAL A 35 -5.80 13.49 -11.26
N VAL A 36 -5.01 13.42 -12.34
CA VAL A 36 -5.39 13.96 -13.65
C VAL A 36 -6.65 13.27 -14.18
N ALA A 37 -6.77 11.95 -14.02
CA ALA A 37 -7.97 11.23 -14.43
C ALA A 37 -9.23 11.71 -13.68
N ILE A 38 -9.15 11.92 -12.36
CA ILE A 38 -10.26 12.47 -11.57
C ILE A 38 -10.63 13.88 -12.06
N PHE A 39 -9.64 14.74 -12.29
CA PHE A 39 -9.88 16.08 -12.86
C PHE A 39 -10.56 16.01 -14.23
N LEU A 40 -10.12 15.13 -15.13
CA LEU A 40 -10.74 14.95 -16.44
C LEU A 40 -12.18 14.47 -16.33
N ILE A 41 -12.47 13.53 -15.42
CA ILE A 41 -13.83 13.03 -15.18
C ILE A 41 -14.76 14.18 -14.76
N VAL A 42 -14.31 15.06 -13.86
CA VAL A 42 -15.09 16.20 -13.38
C VAL A 42 -15.23 17.30 -14.44
N LEU A 43 -14.14 17.65 -15.13
CA LEU A 43 -14.14 18.67 -16.20
C LEU A 43 -15.04 18.28 -17.37
N CYS A 44 -15.03 17.01 -17.72
CA CYS A 44 -15.90 16.45 -18.75
C CYS A 44 -17.35 16.27 -18.29
N LYS A 45 -17.71 16.69 -17.05
CA LYS A 45 -19.05 16.55 -16.45
C LYS A 45 -19.57 15.11 -16.48
N VAL A 46 -18.66 14.14 -16.45
CA VAL A 46 -19.01 12.70 -16.36
C VAL A 46 -19.57 12.40 -14.97
N LEU A 47 -19.02 13.07 -13.96
CA LEU A 47 -19.40 12.92 -12.57
C LEU A 47 -19.18 14.27 -11.86
N LYS A 48 -20.05 14.61 -10.89
CA LYS A 48 -19.90 15.85 -10.11
C LYS A 48 -18.84 15.68 -9.03
N TRP A 49 -18.20 16.78 -8.62
CA TRP A 49 -17.16 16.73 -7.58
C TRP A 49 -17.67 16.10 -6.27
N GLU A 50 -18.89 16.43 -5.87
CA GLU A 50 -19.51 15.91 -4.64
C GLU A 50 -19.72 14.40 -4.71
N GLU A 51 -20.05 13.89 -5.90
CA GLU A 51 -20.16 12.45 -6.14
C GLU A 51 -18.77 11.80 -6.08
N ALA A 52 -17.73 12.43 -6.66
CA ALA A 52 -16.37 11.87 -6.69
C ALA A 52 -15.83 11.69 -5.27
N VAL A 53 -15.99 12.72 -4.44
CA VAL A 53 -15.55 12.72 -3.05
C VAL A 53 -16.31 11.69 -2.22
N LYS A 54 -17.59 11.44 -2.51
CA LYS A 54 -18.39 10.43 -1.80
C LYS A 54 -17.86 9.00 -1.99
N TYR A 55 -17.21 8.71 -3.12
CA TYR A 55 -16.61 7.40 -3.38
C TYR A 55 -15.21 7.22 -2.74
N ILE A 56 -14.62 8.29 -2.19
CA ILE A 56 -13.32 8.20 -1.50
C ILE A 56 -13.53 7.56 -0.13
N GLN A 57 -12.83 6.44 0.11
CA GLN A 57 -12.85 5.74 1.40
C GLN A 57 -11.87 6.40 2.37
N TRP A 58 -12.31 7.47 3.03
CA TRP A 58 -11.49 8.24 3.99
C TRP A 58 -10.96 7.40 5.15
N ASP A 59 -11.73 6.42 5.62
CA ASP A 59 -11.32 5.52 6.69
C ASP A 59 -10.08 4.70 6.31
N VAL A 60 -10.02 4.25 5.05
CA VAL A 60 -8.89 3.49 4.51
C VAL A 60 -7.65 4.39 4.34
N LEU A 61 -7.83 5.62 3.86
CA LEU A 61 -6.74 6.61 3.77
C LEU A 61 -6.15 6.92 5.15
N LEU A 62 -7.00 7.12 6.16
CA LEU A 62 -6.57 7.33 7.54
C LEU A 62 -5.85 6.11 8.11
N LEU A 63 -6.32 4.90 7.79
CA LEU A 63 -5.68 3.65 8.21
C LEU A 63 -4.27 3.50 7.61
N PHE A 64 -4.08 3.83 6.32
CA PHE A 64 -2.75 3.85 5.71
C PHE A 64 -1.84 4.88 6.38
N GLY A 65 -2.33 6.09 6.65
CA GLY A 65 -1.56 7.12 7.37
C GLY A 65 -1.17 6.69 8.79
N GLY A 66 -2.09 6.04 9.51
CA GLY A 66 -1.83 5.43 10.81
C GLY A 66 -0.79 4.31 10.75
N GLY A 67 -0.88 3.43 9.75
CA GLY A 67 0.07 2.35 9.52
C GLY A 67 1.49 2.85 9.23
N LEU A 68 1.64 3.88 8.38
CA LEU A 68 2.93 4.53 8.11
C LEU A 68 3.51 5.19 9.37
N THR A 69 2.66 5.85 10.17
CA THR A 69 3.07 6.46 11.45
C THR A 69 3.54 5.39 12.44
N LEU A 70 2.80 4.28 12.54
CA LEU A 70 3.17 3.14 13.36
C LEU A 70 4.52 2.55 12.92
N ALA A 71 4.74 2.36 11.62
CA ALA A 71 6.03 1.90 11.07
C ALA A 71 7.20 2.76 11.56
N MET A 72 7.06 4.08 11.42
CA MET A 72 8.07 5.04 11.86
C MET A 72 8.27 5.02 13.38
N LEU A 73 7.20 4.85 14.16
CA LEU A 73 7.30 4.75 15.62
C LEU A 73 7.97 3.46 16.07
N LEU A 74 7.72 2.32 15.41
CA LEU A 74 8.43 1.06 15.71
C LEU A 74 9.93 1.22 15.47
N GLU A 75 10.32 1.91 14.40
CA GLU A 75 11.73 2.19 14.10
C GLU A 75 12.35 3.14 15.14
N LYS A 76 11.71 4.29 15.41
CA LYS A 76 12.23 5.31 16.33
C LYS A 76 12.26 4.88 17.79
N SER A 77 11.28 4.10 18.23
CA SER A 77 11.20 3.61 19.62
C SER A 77 12.19 2.46 19.91
N GLY A 78 12.80 1.87 18.89
CA GLY A 78 13.63 0.67 19.04
C GLY A 78 12.82 -0.61 19.23
N LEU A 79 11.48 -0.54 19.30
CA LEU A 79 10.61 -1.72 19.38
C LEU A 79 10.79 -2.65 18.18
N GLY A 80 11.00 -2.10 16.97
CA GLY A 80 11.28 -2.90 15.78
C GLY A 80 12.55 -3.74 15.93
N THR A 81 13.59 -3.19 16.54
CA THR A 81 14.85 -3.91 16.81
C THR A 81 14.67 -4.98 17.88
N LEU A 82 13.89 -4.69 18.94
CA LEU A 82 13.57 -5.67 19.98
C LEU A 82 12.78 -6.85 19.40
N LEU A 83 11.76 -6.58 18.59
CA LEU A 83 10.97 -7.61 17.91
C LEU A 83 11.81 -8.41 16.93
N ALA A 84 12.64 -7.75 16.13
CA ALA A 84 13.56 -8.43 15.22
C ALA A 84 14.54 -9.33 15.98
N GLY A 85 15.07 -8.90 17.12
CA GLY A 85 15.95 -9.72 17.98
C GLY A 85 15.26 -10.96 18.57
N GLN A 86 13.99 -10.86 18.92
CA GLN A 86 13.21 -12.03 19.36
C GLN A 86 12.93 -12.97 18.18
N ILE A 87 12.58 -12.41 17.01
CA ILE A 87 12.27 -13.19 15.81
C ILE A 87 13.51 -13.83 15.21
N THR A 88 14.68 -13.19 15.20
CA THR A 88 15.95 -13.78 14.72
C THR A 88 16.33 -15.01 15.53
N GLY A 89 16.07 -15.01 16.84
CA GLY A 89 16.26 -16.19 17.69
C GLY A 89 15.43 -17.39 17.23
N PHE A 90 14.18 -17.16 16.80
CA PHE A 90 13.31 -18.21 16.25
C PHE A 90 13.61 -18.52 14.78
N ALA A 91 13.92 -17.50 13.97
CA ALA A 91 14.17 -17.60 12.54
C ALA A 91 15.54 -18.21 12.20
N ALA A 92 16.53 -18.11 13.08
CA ALA A 92 17.82 -18.80 12.94
C ALA A 92 17.67 -20.33 12.94
N VAL A 93 16.60 -20.85 13.55
CA VAL A 93 16.33 -22.28 13.70
C VAL A 93 15.21 -22.74 12.75
N MET A 94 14.41 -21.82 12.22
CA MET A 94 13.27 -22.13 11.34
C MET A 94 13.61 -21.87 9.86
N PRO A 95 13.30 -22.80 8.94
CA PRO A 95 13.41 -22.56 7.51
C PRO A 95 12.59 -21.33 7.09
N LEU A 96 13.12 -20.48 6.21
CA LEU A 96 12.46 -19.26 5.69
C LEU A 96 11.03 -19.54 5.21
N ILE A 97 10.81 -20.67 4.55
CA ILE A 97 9.49 -21.08 4.06
C ILE A 97 8.46 -21.18 5.20
N THR A 98 8.87 -21.66 6.38
CA THR A 98 8.00 -21.80 7.55
C THR A 98 7.64 -20.43 8.12
N PHE A 99 8.58 -19.51 8.17
CA PHE A 99 8.34 -18.13 8.59
C PHE A 99 7.33 -17.42 7.68
N ILE A 100 7.47 -17.59 6.36
CA ILE A 100 6.51 -17.10 5.37
C ILE A 100 5.13 -17.70 5.60
N TRP A 101 5.03 -19.01 5.82
CA TRP A 101 3.75 -19.68 6.12
C TRP A 101 3.08 -19.14 7.38
N VAL A 102 3.84 -18.84 8.44
CA VAL A 102 3.29 -18.23 9.66
C VAL A 102 2.68 -16.85 9.37
N ILE A 103 3.37 -16.00 8.61
CA ILE A 103 2.86 -14.68 8.22
C ILE A 103 1.60 -14.82 7.35
N VAL A 104 1.63 -15.72 6.37
CA VAL A 104 0.51 -15.94 5.44
C VAL A 104 -0.72 -16.46 6.19
N ILE A 105 -0.57 -17.49 7.03
CA ILE A 105 -1.68 -18.06 7.81
C ILE A 105 -2.25 -17.01 8.76
N THR A 106 -1.39 -16.24 9.44
CA THR A 106 -1.84 -15.15 10.31
C THR A 106 -2.64 -14.11 9.51
N SER A 107 -2.13 -13.69 8.36
CA SER A 107 -2.84 -12.75 7.47
C SER A 107 -4.22 -13.29 7.06
N ILE A 108 -4.29 -14.56 6.63
CA ILE A 108 -5.55 -15.22 6.21
C ILE A 108 -6.57 -15.23 7.35
N VAL A 109 -6.15 -15.60 8.57
CA VAL A 109 -7.06 -15.62 9.72
C VAL A 109 -7.61 -14.22 10.02
N PHE A 110 -6.77 -13.19 9.91
CA PHE A 110 -7.20 -11.82 10.14
C PHE A 110 -8.09 -11.25 9.02
N THR A 111 -7.97 -11.74 7.79
CA THR A 111 -8.88 -11.34 6.70
C THR A 111 -10.33 -11.78 6.91
N GLU A 112 -10.59 -12.75 7.80
CA GLU A 112 -11.97 -13.12 8.20
C GLU A 112 -12.60 -12.08 9.13
N PHE A 113 -11.79 -11.35 9.90
CA PHE A 113 -12.26 -10.35 10.88
C PHE A 113 -12.25 -8.93 10.32
N MET A 114 -11.52 -8.68 9.24
CA MET A 114 -11.26 -7.35 8.70
C MET A 114 -11.16 -7.38 7.18
N SER A 115 -11.56 -6.32 6.48
CA SER A 115 -11.43 -6.25 5.02
C SER A 115 -9.98 -6.46 4.57
N ASN A 116 -9.79 -7.01 3.35
CA ASN A 116 -8.46 -7.28 2.81
C ASN A 116 -7.55 -6.04 2.81
N THR A 117 -8.11 -4.88 2.46
CA THR A 117 -7.37 -3.61 2.43
C THR A 117 -6.95 -3.19 3.83
N ALA A 118 -7.82 -3.35 4.83
CA ALA A 118 -7.51 -2.96 6.19
C ALA A 118 -6.53 -3.93 6.87
N SER A 119 -6.65 -5.23 6.60
CA SER A 119 -5.66 -6.24 7.03
C SER A 119 -4.28 -5.92 6.45
N ALA A 120 -4.19 -5.65 5.15
CA ALA A 120 -2.93 -5.29 4.50
C ALA A 120 -2.34 -4.00 5.09
N ALA A 121 -3.15 -2.96 5.31
CA ALA A 121 -2.69 -1.70 5.91
C ALA A 121 -2.12 -1.87 7.33
N LEU A 122 -2.61 -2.84 8.10
CA LEU A 122 -2.12 -3.17 9.44
C LEU A 122 -0.83 -4.00 9.40
N PHE A 123 -0.80 -5.07 8.61
CA PHE A 123 0.32 -6.02 8.63
C PHE A 123 1.54 -5.54 7.83
N LEU A 124 1.34 -4.83 6.71
CA LEU A 124 2.42 -4.43 5.80
C LEU A 124 3.53 -3.64 6.52
N PRO A 125 3.23 -2.62 7.35
CA PRO A 125 4.25 -1.90 8.11
C PRO A 125 5.07 -2.81 9.05
N ILE A 126 4.39 -3.71 9.76
CA ILE A 126 5.01 -4.58 10.77
C ILE A 126 5.96 -5.57 10.09
N VAL A 127 5.48 -6.24 9.03
CA VAL A 127 6.28 -7.20 8.27
C VAL A 127 7.45 -6.50 7.58
N TYR A 128 7.25 -5.30 7.03
CA TYR A 128 8.32 -4.52 6.41
C TYR A 128 9.43 -4.17 7.41
N THR A 129 9.08 -3.64 8.59
CA THR A 129 10.07 -3.31 9.63
C THR A 129 10.85 -4.55 10.08
N ILE A 130 10.18 -5.70 10.23
CA ILE A 130 10.84 -6.97 10.59
C ILE A 130 11.78 -7.42 9.47
N ALA A 131 11.33 -7.39 8.21
CA ALA A 131 12.13 -7.80 7.05
C ALA A 131 13.40 -6.95 6.88
N VAL A 132 13.29 -5.63 7.05
CA VAL A 132 14.44 -4.71 6.96
C VAL A 132 15.45 -4.94 8.09
N LYS A 133 15.01 -5.41 9.26
CA LYS A 133 15.90 -5.69 10.41
C LYS A 133 16.48 -7.11 10.43
N LEU A 134 15.93 -8.03 9.64
CA LEU A 134 16.41 -9.41 9.50
C LEU A 134 17.58 -9.55 8.52
N ASN A 135 17.83 -8.53 7.68
CA ASN A 135 18.95 -8.43 6.74
C ASN A 135 19.95 -7.36 7.21
#